data_AF-A0A820RTG7-F1
#
_entry.id   AF-A0A820RTG7-F1
#
_cell.length_a   1.000
_cell.length_b   1.000
_cell.length_c   1.000
_cell.angle_alpha   90.00
_cell.angle_beta   90.00
_cell.angle_gamma   90.00
#
_symmetry.space_group_name_H-M   'P 1'
#
loop_
_entity.id
_entity.type
_entity.pdbx_description
1 polymer ?
#
loop_
_entity_poly.entity_id
_entity_poly.type
_entity_poly.pdbx_seq_one_letter_code
_entity_poly.pdbx_strand_id
1 'polypeptide(L)'
;MQRSNDEHDHLLMEGDLLAITFHHISFDNSSLKPFIEALKKACWTDPHQQPVSSTPQYIDFTLYEQTMLADRRMNSKMNEARQFWSNLMDGYDWNRIRQLVPDNIDSNRIRSGRGFSTTFSINEHVVDAMMLCASSNNS
;
A
#
# COMPACT_ATOMS: atom_id res chain seq x y z
N MET A 1 14.91 51.16 14.60
CA MET A 1 15.13 49.72 14.87
C MET A 1 14.78 48.98 13.60
N GLN A 2 15.80 48.73 12.79
CA GLN A 2 15.70 48.12 11.48
C GLN A 2 15.47 46.62 11.67
N ARG A 3 14.31 46.08 11.25
CA ARG A 3 14.15 44.63 11.13
C ARG A 3 15.07 44.18 10.00
N SER A 4 16.06 43.36 10.33
CA SER A 4 16.92 42.70 9.34
C SER A 4 16.05 41.80 8.48
N ASN A 5 15.97 42.13 7.20
CA ASN A 5 15.66 41.17 6.15
C ASN A 5 16.86 40.21 6.09
N ASP A 6 16.82 39.13 6.88
CA ASP A 6 17.58 37.92 6.51
C ASP A 6 16.74 37.18 5.47
N GLU A 7 16.87 37.65 4.24
CA GLU A 7 16.77 36.81 3.05
C GLU A 7 17.74 35.65 3.25
N HIS A 8 17.28 34.41 3.13
CA HIS A 8 17.96 33.17 2.69
C HIS A 8 17.10 31.96 3.14
N ASP A 9 15.79 31.97 2.86
CA ASP A 9 14.91 30.82 3.11
C ASP A 9 14.76 29.99 1.83
N HIS A 10 15.90 29.60 1.26
CA HIS A 10 15.96 28.58 0.21
C HIS A 10 16.14 27.22 0.91
N LEU A 11 15.03 26.67 1.42
CA LEU A 11 15.01 25.45 2.24
C LEU A 11 15.49 24.18 1.52
N LEU A 12 15.63 24.22 0.19
CA LEU A 12 16.14 23.13 -0.63
C LEU A 12 17.06 23.69 -1.70
N MET A 13 18.25 23.09 -1.81
CA MET A 13 19.28 23.40 -2.80
C MET A 13 19.32 22.31 -3.87
N GLU A 14 19.96 22.64 -4.99
CA GLU A 14 20.23 21.65 -6.04
C GLU A 14 21.11 20.52 -5.48
N GLY A 15 20.62 19.27 -5.59
CA GLY A 15 21.29 18.08 -5.04
C GLY A 15 20.72 17.56 -3.72
N ASP A 16 19.79 18.29 -3.09
CA ASP A 16 19.14 17.81 -1.86
C ASP A 16 18.22 16.61 -2.11
N LEU A 17 18.18 15.70 -1.13
CA LEU A 17 17.31 14.52 -1.15
C LEU A 17 16.14 14.70 -0.20
N LEU A 18 14.92 14.55 -0.73
CA LEU A 18 13.70 14.53 0.08
C LEU A 18 13.27 13.09 0.36
N ALA A 19 13.35 12.68 1.63
CA ALA A 19 12.84 11.40 2.11
C ALA A 19 11.53 11.61 2.89
N ILE A 20 10.44 11.01 2.42
CA ILE A 20 9.11 11.08 3.06
C ILE A 20 8.70 9.68 3.46
N THR A 21 8.36 9.50 4.73
CA THR A 21 7.90 8.22 5.28
C THR A 21 6.44 8.32 5.67
N PHE A 22 5.65 7.36 5.21
CA PHE A 22 4.25 7.21 5.61
C PHE A 22 4.09 5.94 6.44
N HIS A 23 3.17 5.99 7.41
CA HIS A 23 2.71 4.78 8.06
C HIS A 23 1.69 4.08 7.14
N HIS A 24 1.79 2.75 6.97
CA HIS A 24 0.91 2.00 6.06
C HIS A 24 -0.59 2.07 6.38
N ILE A 25 -0.95 2.52 7.58
CA ILE A 25 -2.35 2.76 7.97
C ILE A 25 -3.02 3.86 7.11
N SER A 26 -2.23 4.77 6.55
CA SER A 26 -2.73 5.93 5.79
C SER A 26 -2.24 5.95 4.35
N PHE A 27 -1.42 4.99 3.93
CA PHE A 27 -0.76 5.02 2.64
C PHE A 27 -0.42 3.62 2.12
N ASP A 28 -0.78 3.36 0.88
CA ASP A 28 -0.45 2.14 0.15
C ASP A 28 0.33 2.44 -1.15
N ASN A 29 0.74 1.40 -1.87
CA ASN A 29 1.47 1.59 -3.13
C ASN A 29 0.65 2.34 -4.18
N SER A 30 -0.69 2.21 -4.18
CA SER A 30 -1.56 2.90 -5.12
C SER A 30 -1.65 4.40 -4.86
N SER A 31 -1.43 4.80 -3.59
CA SER A 31 -1.41 6.19 -3.11
C SER A 31 -0.16 6.97 -3.56
N LEU A 32 0.92 6.29 -3.97
CA LEU A 32 2.18 6.91 -4.37
C LEU A 32 2.03 7.84 -5.57
N LYS A 33 1.45 7.35 -6.66
CA LYS A 33 1.27 8.14 -7.88
C LYS A 33 0.46 9.42 -7.65
N PRO A 34 -0.75 9.38 -7.06
CA PRO A 34 -1.52 10.60 -6.82
C PRO A 34 -0.82 11.55 -5.83
N PHE A 35 -0.12 11.02 -4.82
CA PHE A 35 0.67 11.85 -3.91
C PHE A 35 1.77 12.64 -4.63
N ILE A 36 2.57 11.99 -5.49
CA ILE A 36 3.65 12.65 -6.23
C ILE A 36 3.11 13.73 -7.17
N GLU A 37 2.00 13.45 -7.86
CA GLU A 37 1.37 14.44 -8.74
C GLU A 37 0.78 15.62 -7.97
N ALA A 38 0.19 15.39 -6.80
CA ALA A 38 -0.28 16.45 -5.91
C ALA A 38 0.88 17.28 -5.35
N LEU A 39 1.97 16.65 -4.92
CA LEU A 39 3.17 17.31 -4.40
C LEU A 39 3.80 18.22 -5.47
N LYS A 40 4.00 17.68 -6.67
CA LYS A 40 4.42 18.43 -7.86
C LYS A 40 3.54 19.68 -8.06
N LYS A 41 2.22 19.50 -8.14
CA LYS A 41 1.29 20.60 -8.35
C LYS A 41 1.40 21.66 -7.25
N ALA A 42 1.53 21.24 -5.99
CA ALA A 42 1.67 22.14 -4.85
C ALA A 42 2.95 22.98 -4.90
N CYS A 43 4.06 22.43 -5.41
CA CYS A 43 5.32 23.18 -5.57
C CYS A 43 5.23 24.31 -6.62
N TRP A 44 4.32 24.21 -7.59
CA TRP A 44 4.23 25.17 -8.71
C TRP A 44 2.96 26.02 -8.73
N THR A 45 2.04 25.82 -7.79
CA THR A 45 0.76 26.55 -7.76
C THR A 45 0.66 27.42 -6.51
N ASP A 46 0.15 28.64 -6.67
CA ASP A 46 -0.20 29.51 -5.55
C ASP A 46 -1.23 28.81 -4.63
N PRO A 47 -0.95 28.63 -3.32
CA PRO A 47 -1.86 28.01 -2.36
C PRO A 47 -3.24 28.66 -2.33
N HIS A 48 -3.34 29.96 -2.63
CA HIS A 48 -4.60 30.70 -2.63
C HIS A 48 -5.43 30.47 -3.90
N GLN A 49 -4.87 29.83 -4.92
CA GLN A 49 -5.51 29.55 -6.20
C GLN A 49 -5.96 28.10 -6.34
N GLN A 50 -5.71 27.24 -5.34
CA GLN A 50 -6.17 25.85 -5.39
C GLN A 50 -7.63 25.73 -4.92
N PRO A 51 -8.57 25.34 -5.80
CA PRO A 51 -9.93 25.07 -5.37
C PRO A 51 -9.96 23.85 -4.43
N VAL A 52 -10.83 23.90 -3.43
CA VAL A 52 -11.11 22.75 -2.56
C VAL A 52 -11.66 21.62 -3.44
N SER A 53 -10.96 20.48 -3.46
CA SER A 53 -11.37 19.32 -4.24
C SER A 53 -12.66 18.73 -3.66
N SER A 54 -13.69 18.55 -4.51
CA SER A 54 -14.96 17.90 -4.15
C SER A 54 -14.91 16.37 -4.22
N THR A 55 -13.72 15.80 -4.40
CA THR A 55 -13.51 14.35 -4.44
C THR A 55 -13.75 13.72 -3.07
N PRO A 56 -14.37 12.52 -3.02
CA PRO A 56 -14.56 11.79 -1.78
C PRO A 56 -13.25 11.66 -0.99
N GLN A 57 -13.34 11.91 0.31
CA GLN A 57 -12.24 11.74 1.24
C GLN A 57 -12.20 10.30 1.75
N TYR A 58 -11.08 9.89 2.33
CA TYR A 58 -10.95 8.54 2.89
C TYR A 58 -12.02 8.24 3.96
N ILE A 59 -12.47 9.26 4.70
CA ILE A 59 -13.57 9.12 5.66
C ILE A 59 -14.87 8.66 4.98
N ASP A 60 -15.18 9.16 3.79
CA ASP A 60 -16.38 8.76 3.04
C ASP A 60 -16.30 7.28 2.64
N PHE A 61 -15.10 6.83 2.26
CA PHE A 61 -14.84 5.41 2.00
C PHE A 61 -15.04 4.56 3.26
N THR A 62 -14.52 4.97 4.42
CA THR A 62 -14.70 4.20 5.67
C THR A 62 -16.14 4.12 6.12
N LEU A 63 -16.93 5.19 5.95
CA LEU A 63 -18.36 5.18 6.23
C LEU A 63 -19.08 4.22 5.28
N TYR A 64 -18.76 4.26 3.99
CA TYR A 64 -19.30 3.32 3.00
C TYR A 64 -18.96 1.86 3.37
N GLU A 65 -17.71 1.56 3.70
CA GLU A 65 -17.27 0.22 4.11
C GLU A 65 -18.04 -0.27 5.34
N GLN A 66 -18.21 0.58 6.36
CA GLN A 66 -18.96 0.25 7.55
C GLN A 66 -20.42 -0.12 7.23
N THR A 67 -21.07 0.60 6.30
CA THR A 67 -22.43 0.25 5.87
C THR A 67 -22.50 -1.11 5.18
N MET A 68 -21.52 -1.46 4.35
CA MET A 68 -21.44 -2.77 3.69
C MET A 68 -21.18 -3.89 4.70
N LEU A 69 -20.32 -3.65 5.68
CA LEU A 69 -20.01 -4.63 6.75
C LEU A 69 -21.19 -4.88 7.68
N ALA A 70 -22.02 -3.86 7.91
CA ALA A 70 -23.20 -3.93 8.77
C ALA A 70 -24.40 -4.63 8.10
N ASP A 71 -24.38 -4.85 6.78
CA ASP A 71 -25.47 -5.52 6.07
C ASP A 71 -25.56 -7.02 6.43
N ARG A 72 -26.64 -7.36 7.16
CA ARG A 72 -26.89 -8.72 7.67
C ARG A 72 -27.75 -9.58 6.74
N ARG A 73 -28.15 -9.09 5.57
CA ARG A 73 -28.94 -9.88 4.61
C ARG A 73 -28.14 -11.07 4.11
N MET A 74 -28.75 -12.25 4.05
CA MET A 74 -28.06 -13.49 3.65
C MET A 74 -27.49 -13.43 2.22
N ASN A 75 -28.14 -12.66 1.33
CA ASN A 75 -27.71 -12.41 -0.04
C ASN A 75 -26.92 -11.10 -0.22
N SER A 76 -26.35 -10.54 0.87
CA SER A 76 -25.43 -9.41 0.73
C SER A 76 -24.08 -9.93 0.22
N LYS A 77 -23.43 -9.16 -0.66
CA LYS A 77 -22.10 -9.50 -1.19
C LYS A 77 -21.06 -9.76 -0.09
N MET A 78 -21.17 -9.03 1.01
CA MET A 78 -20.27 -9.20 2.16
C MET A 78 -20.51 -10.53 2.87
N ASN A 79 -21.76 -10.96 3.05
CA ASN A 79 -22.06 -12.25 3.65
C ASN A 79 -21.69 -13.42 2.74
N GLU A 80 -21.89 -13.28 1.43
CA GLU A 80 -21.41 -14.25 0.43
C GLU A 80 -19.88 -14.43 0.51
N ALA A 81 -19.13 -13.31 0.53
CA ALA A 81 -17.68 -13.35 0.67
C ALA A 81 -17.24 -13.98 2.00
N ARG A 82 -17.89 -13.65 3.12
CA ARG A 82 -17.61 -14.27 4.43
C ARG A 82 -17.83 -15.77 4.40
N GLN A 83 -18.94 -16.23 3.85
CA GLN A 83 -19.26 -17.66 3.77
C GLN A 83 -18.26 -18.40 2.88
N PHE A 84 -17.91 -17.82 1.74
CA PHE A 84 -16.88 -18.35 0.86
C PHE A 84 -15.55 -18.54 1.59
N TRP A 85 -15.01 -17.49 2.22
CA TRP A 85 -13.73 -17.57 2.93
C TRP A 85 -13.78 -18.50 4.15
N SER A 86 -14.89 -18.50 4.88
CA SER A 86 -15.08 -19.41 6.01
C SER A 86 -15.02 -20.87 5.56
N ASN A 87 -15.68 -21.21 4.45
CA ASN A 87 -15.68 -22.57 3.92
C ASN A 87 -14.30 -22.95 3.35
N LEU A 88 -13.65 -22.03 2.63
CA LEU A 88 -12.35 -22.28 2.02
C LEU A 88 -11.25 -22.50 3.07
N MET A 89 -11.35 -21.80 4.19
CA MET A 89 -10.38 -21.88 5.29
C MET A 89 -10.78 -22.89 6.36
N ASP A 90 -11.88 -23.63 6.17
CA ASP A 90 -12.31 -24.66 7.11
C ASP A 90 -11.26 -25.77 7.19
N GLY A 91 -10.93 -26.18 8.42
CA GLY A 91 -9.87 -27.15 8.68
C GLY A 91 -8.44 -26.64 8.47
N TYR A 92 -8.21 -25.35 8.20
CA TYR A 92 -6.86 -24.79 8.14
C TYR A 92 -6.20 -24.81 9.53
N ASP A 93 -5.06 -25.49 9.66
CA ASP A 93 -4.28 -25.51 10.89
C ASP A 93 -3.47 -24.20 11.04
N TRP A 94 -4.03 -23.26 11.79
CA TRP A 94 -3.42 -21.97 12.09
C TRP A 94 -2.14 -22.06 12.93
N ASN A 95 -1.93 -23.17 13.65
CA ASN A 95 -0.75 -23.37 14.49
C ASN A 95 0.38 -24.08 13.75
N ARG A 96 0.11 -24.62 12.55
CA ARG A 96 1.13 -25.24 11.73
C ARG A 96 2.05 -24.19 11.12
N ILE A 97 3.14 -23.90 11.83
CA ILE A 97 4.25 -23.11 11.30
C ILE A 97 4.84 -23.87 10.11
N ARG A 98 4.75 -23.29 8.91
CA ARG A 98 5.44 -23.82 7.74
C ARG A 98 6.92 -23.45 7.85
N GLN A 99 7.76 -24.42 8.18
CA GLN A 99 9.20 -24.26 8.12
C GLN A 99 9.62 -24.21 6.65
N LEU A 100 10.02 -23.03 6.17
CA LEU A 100 10.48 -22.81 4.80
C LEU A 100 11.99 -23.08 4.67
N VAL A 101 12.72 -23.10 5.79
CA VAL A 101 14.16 -23.37 5.92
C VAL A 101 14.37 -24.07 7.27
N PRO A 102 15.31 -25.02 7.42
CA PRO A 102 15.66 -25.60 8.71
C PRO A 102 16.50 -24.59 9.54
N ASP A 103 15.93 -23.43 9.84
CA ASP A 103 16.45 -22.55 10.86
C ASP A 103 15.65 -22.76 12.14
N ASN A 104 16.38 -22.90 13.24
CA ASN A 104 15.85 -23.15 14.57
C ASN A 104 15.20 -21.87 15.12
N ILE A 105 14.04 -21.51 14.57
CA ILE A 105 13.26 -20.35 15.01
C ILE A 105 12.54 -20.73 16.29
N ASP A 106 13.02 -20.18 17.41
CA ASP A 106 12.29 -20.20 18.68
C ASP A 106 10.88 -19.62 18.47
N SER A 107 9.87 -20.45 18.71
CA SER A 107 8.44 -20.12 18.56
C SER A 107 7.98 -18.98 19.46
N ASN A 108 8.77 -18.60 20.48
CA ASN A 108 8.49 -17.49 21.40
C ASN A 108 9.06 -16.13 20.96
N ARG A 109 9.67 -16.02 19.76
CA ARG A 109 10.18 -14.73 19.30
C ARG A 109 9.04 -13.74 19.00
N ILE A 110 9.02 -12.64 19.74
CA ILE A 110 8.27 -11.43 19.38
C ILE A 110 8.71 -11.00 17.97
N ARG A 111 7.74 -10.73 17.09
CA ARG A 111 8.02 -10.28 15.73
C ARG A 111 8.77 -8.95 15.77
N SER A 112 10.03 -8.96 15.31
CA SER A 112 10.90 -7.77 15.36
C SER A 112 10.63 -6.75 14.26
N GLY A 113 9.85 -7.10 13.23
CA GLY A 113 9.64 -6.26 12.05
C GLY A 113 10.86 -6.10 11.13
N ARG A 114 12.03 -6.65 11.48
CA ARG A 114 13.22 -6.61 10.63
C ARG A 114 13.03 -7.48 9.39
N GLY A 115 13.27 -6.90 8.23
CA GLY A 115 13.29 -7.57 6.94
C GLY A 115 14.64 -7.40 6.24
N PHE A 116 14.89 -8.26 5.26
CA PHE A 116 16.00 -8.14 4.31
C PHE A 116 15.42 -8.34 2.90
N SER A 117 16.02 -7.69 1.91
CA SER A 117 15.63 -7.83 0.52
C SER A 117 16.85 -8.21 -0.31
N THR A 118 16.65 -9.10 -1.29
CA THR A 118 17.65 -9.45 -2.29
C THR A 118 17.06 -9.29 -3.66
N THR A 119 17.87 -8.83 -4.61
CA THR A 119 17.48 -8.71 -6.00
C THR A 119 18.00 -9.92 -6.76
N PHE A 120 17.17 -10.48 -7.63
CA PHE A 120 17.58 -11.46 -8.62
C PHE A 120 16.91 -11.12 -9.95
N SER A 121 17.51 -11.58 -11.04
CA SER A 121 16.98 -11.36 -12.39
C SER A 121 16.58 -12.70 -12.99
N ILE A 122 15.46 -12.70 -13.69
CA ILE A 122 14.99 -13.85 -14.48
C ILE A 122 15.38 -13.58 -15.94
N ASN A 123 15.90 -14.60 -16.62
CA ASN A 123 16.28 -14.49 -18.03
C ASN A 123 15.04 -14.29 -18.92
N GLU A 124 15.17 -13.46 -19.95
CA GLU A 124 14.08 -13.14 -20.89
C GLU A 124 13.41 -14.39 -21.49
N HIS A 125 14.18 -15.41 -21.89
CA HIS A 125 13.64 -16.62 -22.49
C HIS A 125 12.75 -17.42 -21.52
N VAL A 126 13.04 -17.34 -20.21
CA VAL A 126 12.21 -17.97 -19.17
C VAL A 126 10.91 -17.19 -19.01
N VAL A 127 10.97 -15.86 -19.04
CA VAL A 127 9.78 -15.00 -18.99
C VAL A 127 8.87 -15.27 -20.19
N ASP A 128 9.44 -15.35 -21.39
CA ASP A 128 8.70 -15.64 -22.62
C ASP A 128 8.01 -17.01 -22.56
N ALA A 129 8.74 -18.04 -22.11
CA ALA A 129 8.18 -19.38 -21.93
C ALA A 129 7.03 -19.41 -20.91
N MET A 130 7.14 -18.67 -19.80
CA MET A 130 6.08 -18.54 -18.81
C MET A 130 4.84 -17.86 -19.41
N MET A 131 5.03 -16.78 -20.18
CA MET A 131 3.92 -16.07 -20.84
C MET A 131 3.21 -16.92 -21.88
N LEU A 132 3.97 -17.68 -22.69
CA LEU A 132 3.41 -18.64 -23.64
C LEU A 132 2.59 -19.72 -22.94
N CYS A 133 3.11 -20.32 -21.86
CA CYS A 133 2.43 -21.32 -21.07
C CYS A 133 1.12 -20.78 -20.45
N ALA A 134 1.17 -19.57 -19.86
CA ALA A 134 0.00 -18.92 -19.27
C ALA A 134 -1.09 -18.65 -20.32
N SER A 135 -0.71 -18.19 -21.52
CA SER A 135 -1.65 -17.96 -22.60
C SER A 135 -2.28 -19.24 -23.17
N SER A 136 -1.55 -20.36 -23.12
CA SER A 136 -2.01 -21.64 -23.67
C SER A 136 -2.95 -22.40 -22.72
N ASN A 137 -2.84 -22.18 -21.40
CA ASN A 137 -3.59 -22.93 -20.38
C ASN A 137 -4.86 -22.20 -19.88
N ASN A 138 -5.26 -21.10 -20.52
CA ASN A 138 -6.42 -20.30 -20.13
C ASN A 138 -7.75 -20.84 -20.71
N SER A 139 -7.85 -22.16 -20.91
CA SER A 139 -9.03 -22.87 -21.45
C SER A 139 -9.87 -23.49 -20.33
#